data_AF-A0A7S3L8J0-F1
#
_entry.id   AF-A0A7S3L8J0-F1
#
_cell.length_a   1.000
_cell.length_b   1.000
_cell.length_c   1.000
_cell.angle_alpha   90.00
_cell.angle_beta   90.00
_cell.angle_gamma   90.00
#
_symmetry.space_group_name_H-M   'P 1'
#
loop_
_entity.id
_entity.type
_entity.pdbx_description
1 polymer ?
#
loop_
_entity_poly.entity_id
_entity_poly.type
_entity_poly.pdbx_seq_one_letter_code
_entity_poly.pdbx_strand_id
1 'polypeptide(L)'
;DLYFICWDAIVLSFLVATPVPEEPAESDDGEAHAGAGEAWLAKAQAAMIENAFNHFALAQLQGKLYKLSEKIGIESEEGVAHPDAVAYGRAYKNVLDYPKHRRPIVLPAHLMETIPTALHKYLT
;
A
#
# COMPACT_ATOMS: atom_id res chain seq x y z
N ASP A 1 9.94 -7.80 13.33
CA ASP A 1 10.18 -8.27 11.95
C ASP A 1 11.27 -9.33 11.93
N LEU A 2 11.21 -10.21 10.94
CA LEU A 2 12.29 -11.15 10.64
C LEU A 2 13.09 -10.60 9.46
N TYR A 3 14.42 -10.71 9.53
CA TYR A 3 15.31 -10.23 8.48
C TYR A 3 15.89 -11.40 7.71
N PHE A 4 15.94 -11.28 6.39
CA PHE A 4 16.73 -12.19 5.56
C PHE A 4 18.20 -11.79 5.65
N ILE A 5 19.03 -12.68 6.20
CA ILE A 5 20.48 -12.47 6.34
C ILE A 5 21.20 -13.36 5.33
N CYS A 6 21.99 -12.75 4.44
CA CYS A 6 22.83 -13.46 3.47
C CYS A 6 24.30 -13.13 3.69
N TRP A 7 25.12 -14.16 3.88
CA TRP A 7 26.59 -14.06 4.03
C TRP A 7 27.35 -14.71 2.87
N ASP A 8 26.65 -15.09 1.78
CA ASP A 8 27.27 -15.70 0.62
C ASP A 8 28.06 -14.63 -0.17
N ALA A 9 29.38 -14.77 -0.22
CA ALA A 9 30.25 -13.79 -0.83
C ALA A 9 30.01 -13.61 -2.35
N ILE A 10 29.59 -14.67 -3.05
CA ILE A 10 29.31 -14.62 -4.48
C ILE A 10 28.06 -13.78 -4.70
N VAL A 11 26.96 -14.07 -4.00
CA VAL A 11 25.72 -13.29 -4.08
C VAL A 11 25.98 -11.83 -3.73
N LEU A 12 26.69 -11.58 -2.63
CA LEU A 12 27.00 -10.22 -2.16
C LEU A 12 27.84 -9.43 -3.19
N SER A 13 28.69 -10.08 -3.97
CA SER A 13 29.50 -9.42 -5.00
C SER A 13 28.69 -8.85 -6.17
N PHE A 14 27.46 -9.33 -6.38
CA PHE A 14 26.56 -8.83 -7.42
C PHE A 14 25.57 -7.78 -6.91
N LEU A 15 25.49 -7.55 -5.60
CA LEU A 15 24.55 -6.60 -5.02
C LEU A 15 25.12 -5.18 -5.05
N VAL A 16 24.34 -4.27 -5.62
CA VAL A 16 24.59 -2.83 -5.56
C VAL A 16 23.47 -2.22 -4.74
N ALA A 17 23.83 -1.48 -3.68
CA ALA A 17 22.85 -0.78 -2.86
C ALA A 17 22.31 0.43 -3.63
N THR A 18 21.00 0.44 -3.89
CA THR A 18 20.32 1.62 -4.41
C THR A 18 19.94 2.53 -3.24
N PRO A 19 20.27 3.83 -3.28
CA PRO A 19 19.86 4.77 -2.25
C PRO A 19 18.33 4.81 -2.15
N VAL A 20 17.83 4.94 -0.92
CA VAL A 20 16.39 5.12 -0.69
C VAL A 20 16.01 6.49 -1.24
N PRO A 21 15.06 6.58 -2.19
CA PRO A 21 14.61 7.87 -2.70
C PRO A 21 13.98 8.66 -1.56
N GLU A 22 14.28 9.96 -1.49
CA GLU A 22 13.59 10.87 -0.58
C GLU A 22 12.12 10.95 -1.03
N GLU A 23 11.25 10.26 -0.30
CA GLU A 23 9.82 10.45 -0.46
C GLU A 23 9.45 11.78 0.21
N PRO A 24 8.62 12.61 -0.44
CA PRO A 24 8.10 13.80 0.23
C PRO A 24 7.47 13.37 1.55
N ALA A 25 7.76 14.10 2.62
CA ALA A 25 7.15 13.83 3.91
C ALA A 25 5.63 13.73 3.70
N GLU A 26 5.08 12.54 3.92
CA GLU A 26 3.64 12.34 3.89
C GLU A 26 3.07 13.34 4.89
N SER A 27 2.23 14.26 4.42
CA SER A 27 1.57 15.21 5.31
C SER A 27 0.88 14.38 6.40
N ASP A 28 1.31 14.59 7.64
CA ASP A 28 0.63 14.03 8.79
C ASP A 28 -0.67 14.81 8.95
N ASP A 29 -1.60 14.58 8.02
CA ASP A 29 -2.97 15.08 8.06
C ASP A 29 -3.77 14.19 9.02
N GLY A 30 -3.14 13.82 10.14
CA GLY A 30 -3.84 13.47 11.36
C GLY A 30 -4.63 14.69 11.78
N GLU A 31 -5.74 14.94 11.09
CA GLU A 31 -6.83 15.72 11.64
C GLU A 31 -7.21 15.00 12.92
N ALA A 32 -6.66 15.47 14.03
CA ALA A 32 -7.22 15.25 15.33
C ALA A 32 -8.65 15.78 15.22
N HIS A 33 -9.61 14.89 14.96
CA HIS A 33 -11.02 15.23 14.94
C HIS A 33 -11.42 15.66 16.35
N ALA A 34 -11.13 16.91 16.69
CA ALA A 34 -11.56 17.60 17.91
C ALA A 34 -13.08 17.83 17.95
N GLY A 35 -13.84 17.24 17.01
CA GLY A 35 -15.28 17.38 16.84
C GLY A 35 -16.09 16.12 17.12
N ALA A 36 -15.51 15.10 17.74
CA ALA A 36 -16.29 13.96 18.19
C ALA A 36 -17.00 14.36 19.50
N GLY A 37 -18.17 15.01 19.40
CA GLY A 37 -19.04 15.32 20.53
C GLY A 37 -19.47 14.06 21.30
N GLU A 38 -20.55 14.13 22.09
CA GLU A 38 -20.99 13.02 22.97
C GLU A 38 -21.11 11.63 22.30
N ALA A 39 -21.24 11.57 20.96
CA ALA A 39 -21.29 10.35 20.17
C ALA A 39 -19.93 9.77 19.72
N TRP A 40 -18.79 10.26 20.21
CA TRP A 40 -17.46 9.81 19.75
C TRP A 40 -17.24 8.31 19.90
N LEU A 41 -17.69 7.72 21.01
CA LEU A 41 -17.55 6.30 21.27
C LEU A 41 -18.35 5.45 20.28
N ALA A 42 -19.59 5.86 19.98
CA ALA A 42 -20.43 5.16 19.01
C ALA A 42 -19.81 5.21 17.60
N LYS A 43 -19.22 6.35 17.21
CA LYS A 43 -18.49 6.48 15.95
C LYS A 43 -17.25 5.60 15.90
N ALA A 44 -16.48 5.55 16.99
CA ALA A 44 -15.30 4.68 17.10
C ALA A 44 -15.68 3.19 17.01
N GLN A 45 -16.75 2.77 17.69
CA GLN A 45 -17.27 1.40 17.63
C GLN A 45 -17.78 1.03 16.23
N ALA A 46 -18.55 1.91 15.59
CA ALA A 46 -19.00 1.69 14.21
C ALA A 46 -17.80 1.54 13.25
N ALA A 47 -16.78 2.38 13.41
CA ALA A 47 -15.56 2.31 12.63
C ALA A 47 -14.80 0.99 12.86
N MET A 48 -14.73 0.49 14.09
CA MET A 48 -14.12 -0.82 14.40
C MET A 48 -14.88 -1.98 13.75
N ILE A 49 -16.22 -1.95 13.79
CA ILE A 49 -17.08 -2.96 13.17
C ILE A 49 -16.89 -2.97 11.66
N GLU A 50 -16.92 -1.80 11.03
CA GLU A 50 -16.71 -1.66 9.59
C GLU A 50 -15.33 -2.20 9.15
N ASN A 51 -14.29 -1.98 9.96
CA ASN A 51 -12.93 -2.48 9.68
C ASN A 51 -12.89 -4.02 9.62
N ALA A 52 -13.61 -4.69 10.53
CA ALA A 52 -13.70 -6.15 10.55
C ALA A 52 -14.36 -6.72 9.29
N PHE A 53 -15.37 -6.01 8.73
CA PHE A 53 -16.07 -6.45 7.52
C PHE A 53 -15.29 -6.20 6.23
N ASN A 54 -14.44 -5.16 6.20
CA ASN A 54 -13.69 -4.80 4.99
C ASN A 54 -12.39 -5.60 4.80
N HIS A 55 -11.97 -6.40 5.79
CA HIS A 55 -10.71 -7.14 5.76
C HIS A 55 -10.56 -8.05 4.53
N PHE A 56 -11.65 -8.71 4.09
CA PHE A 56 -11.60 -9.58 2.92
C PHE A 56 -11.35 -8.80 1.62
N ALA A 57 -12.03 -7.66 1.44
CA ALA A 57 -11.87 -6.82 0.26
C ALA A 57 -10.46 -6.19 0.20
N LEU A 58 -9.93 -5.75 1.36
CA LEU A 58 -8.57 -5.24 1.46
C LEU A 58 -7.52 -6.33 1.15
N ALA A 59 -7.72 -7.56 1.62
CA ALA A 59 -6.83 -8.69 1.28
C ALA A 59 -6.85 -9.03 -0.22
N GLN A 60 -8.02 -8.96 -0.87
CA GLN A 60 -8.13 -9.11 -2.32
C GLN A 60 -7.39 -8.00 -3.06
N LEU A 61 -7.57 -6.75 -2.63
CA LEU A 61 -6.88 -5.60 -3.20
C LEU A 61 -5.36 -5.73 -3.04
N GLN A 62 -4.89 -6.09 -1.84
CA GLN A 62 -3.49 -6.37 -1.53
C GLN A 62 -2.90 -7.40 -2.51
N GLY A 63 -3.56 -8.55 -2.66
CA GLY A 63 -3.08 -9.61 -3.56
C GLY A 63 -3.08 -9.17 -5.03
N LYS A 64 -4.06 -8.36 -5.45
CA LYS A 64 -4.14 -7.83 -6.83
C LYS A 64 -3.01 -6.86 -7.12
N LEU A 65 -2.76 -5.90 -6.24
CA LEU A 65 -1.70 -4.90 -6.39
C LEU A 65 -0.32 -5.57 -6.43
N TYR A 66 -0.07 -6.54 -5.53
CA TYR A 66 1.15 -7.35 -5.54
C TYR A 66 1.37 -8.03 -6.90
N LYS A 67 0.37 -8.77 -7.39
CA LYS A 67 0.48 -9.51 -8.65
C LYS A 67 0.66 -8.60 -9.87
N LEU A 68 0.05 -7.42 -9.88
CA LEU A 68 0.22 -6.44 -10.96
C LEU A 68 1.64 -5.85 -10.93
N SER A 69 2.13 -5.48 -9.75
CA SER A 69 3.51 -5.02 -9.57
C SER A 69 4.52 -6.08 -10.02
N GLU A 70 4.33 -7.34 -9.59
CA GLU A 70 5.20 -8.47 -9.94
C GLU A 70 5.16 -8.74 -11.45
N LYS A 71 3.98 -8.77 -12.05
CA LYS A 71 3.82 -8.99 -13.49
C LYS A 71 4.58 -7.95 -14.31
N ILE A 72 4.34 -6.66 -14.04
CA ILE A 72 5.01 -5.58 -14.76
C ILE A 72 6.52 -5.64 -14.53
N GLY A 73 6.94 -5.88 -13.29
CA GLY A 73 8.36 -5.99 -12.95
C GLY A 73 9.09 -7.18 -13.60
N ILE A 74 8.38 -8.23 -14.01
CA ILE A 74 8.94 -9.35 -14.77
C ILE A 74 8.96 -9.06 -16.28
N GLU A 75 7.93 -8.36 -16.79
CA GLU A 75 7.73 -8.13 -18.23
C GLU A 75 8.47 -6.89 -18.77
N SER A 76 8.78 -5.91 -17.92
CA SER A 76 9.47 -4.66 -18.31
C SER A 76 10.99 -4.81 -18.35
N GLU A 77 11.64 -4.09 -19.28
CA GLU A 77 13.12 -3.99 -19.34
C GLU A 77 13.69 -3.25 -18.13
N GLU A 78 12.95 -2.28 -17.58
CA GLU A 78 13.27 -1.59 -16.33
C GLU A 78 13.02 -2.45 -15.08
N GLY A 79 12.38 -3.61 -15.25
CA GLY A 79 12.05 -4.55 -14.19
C GLY A 79 11.24 -3.89 -13.07
N VAL A 80 11.64 -4.12 -11.81
CA VAL A 80 10.97 -3.55 -10.64
C VAL A 80 11.04 -2.02 -10.55
N ALA A 81 11.90 -1.38 -11.35
CA ALA A 81 11.99 0.08 -11.41
C ALA A 81 10.96 0.72 -12.37
N HIS A 82 10.16 -0.09 -13.08
CA HIS A 82 9.11 0.41 -13.96
C HIS A 82 8.13 1.31 -13.16
N PRO A 83 7.78 2.52 -13.65
CA PRO A 83 6.94 3.47 -12.91
C PRO A 83 5.61 2.89 -12.43
N ASP A 84 4.94 2.10 -13.27
CA ASP A 84 3.67 1.46 -12.89
C ASP A 84 3.86 0.32 -11.89
N ALA A 85 4.97 -0.43 -11.96
CA ALA A 85 5.28 -1.45 -10.96
C ALA A 85 5.51 -0.79 -9.59
N VAL A 86 6.27 0.31 -9.57
CA VAL A 86 6.48 1.12 -8.37
C VAL A 86 5.16 1.67 -7.83
N ALA A 87 4.28 2.18 -8.69
CA ALA A 87 2.98 2.69 -8.29
C ALA A 87 2.10 1.62 -7.64
N TYR A 88 2.02 0.42 -8.23
CA TYR A 88 1.31 -0.71 -7.61
C TYR A 88 1.98 -1.16 -6.30
N GLY A 89 3.31 -1.17 -6.23
CA GLY A 89 4.06 -1.51 -5.02
C GLY A 89 3.82 -0.52 -3.87
N ARG A 90 3.75 0.78 -4.18
CA ARG A 90 3.37 1.83 -3.21
C ARG A 90 1.93 1.68 -2.75
N ALA A 91 0.99 1.48 -3.67
CA ALA A 91 -0.41 1.22 -3.32
C ALA A 91 -0.54 -0.04 -2.45
N TYR A 92 0.22 -1.10 -2.75
CA TYR A 92 0.29 -2.32 -1.95
C TYR A 92 0.74 -2.04 -0.51
N LYS A 93 1.81 -1.25 -0.32
CA LYS A 93 2.27 -0.80 1.00
C LYS A 93 1.16 -0.03 1.73
N ASN A 94 0.49 0.90 1.05
CA ASN A 94 -0.61 1.67 1.64
C ASN A 94 -1.77 0.78 2.09
N VAL A 95 -2.09 -0.30 1.36
CA VAL A 95 -3.11 -1.27 1.77
C VAL A 95 -2.71 -2.01 3.05
N LEU A 96 -1.43 -2.36 3.23
CA LEU A 96 -0.95 -3.01 4.47
C LEU A 96 -1.11 -2.10 5.70
N ASP A 97 -0.97 -0.80 5.50
CA ASP A 97 -1.06 0.21 6.55
C ASP A 97 -2.49 0.74 6.76
N TYR A 98 -3.40 0.49 5.81
CA TYR A 98 -4.80 0.93 5.86
C TYR A 98 -5.53 0.52 7.15
N PRO A 99 -5.44 -0.75 7.65
CA PRO A 99 -6.15 -1.14 8.88
C PRO A 99 -5.68 -0.38 10.13
N LYS A 100 -4.45 0.15 10.12
CA LYS A 100 -3.83 0.86 11.24
C LYS A 100 -4.09 2.37 11.17
N HIS A 101 -3.90 2.95 9.98
CA HIS A 101 -3.83 4.40 9.82
C HIS A 101 -4.99 4.98 8.98
N ARG A 102 -5.79 4.14 8.32
CA ARG A 102 -6.86 4.54 7.38
C ARG A 102 -6.41 5.54 6.31
N ARG A 103 -5.13 5.47 5.94
CA ARG A 103 -4.55 6.34 4.93
C ARG A 103 -5.14 5.99 3.55
N PRO A 104 -5.34 6.99 2.68
CA PRO A 104 -5.83 6.74 1.33
C PRO A 104 -4.85 5.85 0.56
N ILE A 105 -5.38 4.89 -0.20
CA ILE A 105 -4.57 4.04 -1.07
C ILE A 105 -4.47 4.76 -2.42
N VAL A 106 -3.42 5.56 -2.57
CA VAL A 106 -3.21 6.34 -3.79
C VAL A 106 -2.78 5.44 -4.94
N LEU A 107 -3.48 5.55 -6.08
CA LEU A 107 -3.12 4.86 -7.32
C LEU A 107 -3.41 5.78 -8.53
N PRO A 108 -2.43 6.00 -9.44
CA PRO A 108 -2.64 6.82 -10.63
C PRO A 108 -3.88 6.39 -11.44
N ALA A 109 -4.60 7.38 -11.97
CA ALA A 109 -5.88 7.16 -12.65
C ALA A 109 -5.81 6.13 -13.80
N HIS A 110 -4.72 6.14 -14.59
CA HIS A 110 -4.53 5.17 -15.69
C HIS A 110 -4.36 3.73 -15.20
N LEU A 111 -3.99 3.51 -13.94
CA LEU A 111 -3.83 2.21 -13.33
C LEU A 111 -5.10 1.73 -12.61
N MET A 112 -5.99 2.64 -12.21
CA MET A 112 -7.25 2.31 -11.55
C MET A 112 -8.15 1.42 -12.42
N GLU A 113 -8.10 1.58 -13.74
CA GLU A 113 -8.89 0.80 -14.69
C GLU A 113 -8.59 -0.71 -14.63
N THR A 114 -7.39 -1.08 -14.16
CA THR A 114 -6.99 -2.50 -14.02
C THR A 114 -7.53 -3.16 -12.76
N ILE A 115 -8.07 -2.35 -11.84
CA ILE A 115 -8.61 -2.79 -10.56
C ILE A 115 -10.13 -2.99 -10.70
N PRO A 116 -10.69 -4.09 -10.16
CA PRO A 116 -12.14 -4.29 -10.14
C PRO A 116 -12.88 -3.11 -9.50
N THR A 117 -13.95 -2.64 -10.14
CA THR A 117 -14.74 -1.47 -9.69
C THR A 117 -15.25 -1.60 -8.25
N ALA A 118 -15.54 -2.81 -7.78
CA ALA A 118 -15.96 -3.07 -6.40
C ALA A 118 -14.91 -2.66 -5.35
N LEU A 119 -13.63 -2.55 -5.74
CA LEU A 119 -12.52 -2.17 -4.87
C LEU A 119 -12.14 -0.69 -5.00
N HIS A 120 -12.68 0.04 -5.98
CA HIS A 120 -12.34 1.45 -6.22
C HIS A 120 -12.68 2.35 -5.04
N LYS A 121 -13.65 1.98 -4.20
CA LYS A 121 -14.01 2.75 -2.99
C LYS A 121 -12.87 2.90 -1.96
N TYR A 122 -11.80 2.11 -2.09
CA TYR A 122 -10.62 2.19 -1.22
C TYR A 122 -9.48 2.97 -1.86
N LEU A 123 -9.58 3.29 -3.16
CA LEU A 123 -8.53 3.93 -3.93
C LEU A 123 -8.78 5.44 -4.02
N THR A 124 -7.70 6.20 -4.20
CA THR A 124 -7.73 7.64 -4.45
C THR A 124 -6.77 8.00 -5.56
#